data_AF-A0A2E0F299-F1
#
_entry.id   AF-A0A2E0F299-F1
#
_cell.length_a   1.000
_cell.length_b   1.000
_cell.length_c   1.000
_cell.angle_alpha   90.00
_cell.angle_beta   90.00
_cell.angle_gamma   90.00
#
_symmetry.space_group_name_H-M   'P 1'
#
loop_
_entity.id
_entity.type
_entity.pdbx_description
1 polymer ?
#
loop_
_entity_poly.entity_id
_entity_poly.type
_entity_poly.pdbx_seq_one_letter_code
_entity_poly.pdbx_strand_id
1 'polypeptide(L)'
;MTKQFLTSNGEIMSEMMQINSASPFEIYHILNDFKKSPTTTIEAELILPTGDGPFPCVVALHGSKGWMSHHQDHIQSWIEAGIAVCKVYSFSSREIDSTVNDQLSVTHAMMLVDAFRTRSALVQDPRIGKIGIAGWSLGGTVALYSAWSPLVRILGGPFDAHVPFYPAAHIRPEIKEWSESPMLILHGDADDWTPLHLVESLIPEIPSATLHTYPGAHHSFDSERELTWLPHAVRLRKRTARIDKKGRMSGVLFFGIRWPLNERWQRKWVIRFLRNRGAHIEGNPVARADSLNRARQFLVDNIGH
;
A
#
# COMPACT_ATOMS: atom_id res chain seq x y z
N MET A 1 -16.96 -8.43 -18.32
CA MET A 1 -17.42 -9.81 -18.07
C MET A 1 -16.83 -10.26 -16.76
N THR A 2 -17.61 -10.13 -15.69
CA THR A 2 -17.29 -10.60 -14.35
C THR A 2 -17.25 -12.13 -14.41
N LYS A 3 -16.09 -12.75 -14.24
CA LYS A 3 -16.03 -14.21 -14.03
C LYS A 3 -16.71 -14.48 -12.68
N GLN A 4 -17.92 -15.04 -12.75
CA GLN A 4 -18.53 -15.74 -11.62
C GLN A 4 -17.59 -16.88 -11.21
N PHE A 5 -17.21 -16.92 -9.94
CA PHE A 5 -16.52 -18.05 -9.36
C PHE A 5 -17.54 -19.18 -9.13
N LEU A 6 -17.26 -20.35 -9.68
CA LEU A 6 -18.07 -21.56 -9.50
C LEU A 6 -17.79 -22.20 -8.14
N THR A 7 -18.84 -22.74 -7.55
CA THR A 7 -18.96 -23.35 -6.21
C THR A 7 -18.77 -24.88 -6.20
N SER A 8 -18.67 -25.42 -4.97
CA SER A 8 -18.83 -26.81 -4.47
C SER A 8 -17.58 -27.63 -4.06
N ASN A 9 -17.62 -28.09 -2.79
CA ASN A 9 -16.73 -29.02 -2.05
C ASN A 9 -15.66 -28.43 -1.09
N GLY A 10 -16.03 -27.42 -0.29
CA GLY A 10 -15.20 -26.82 0.77
C GLY A 10 -15.03 -25.34 0.51
N GLU A 11 -16.13 -24.59 0.58
CA GLU A 11 -16.20 -23.24 0.01
C GLU A 11 -15.32 -22.23 0.77
N ILE A 12 -14.47 -21.52 0.02
CA ILE A 12 -13.83 -20.28 0.47
C ILE A 12 -14.97 -19.32 0.86
N MET A 13 -15.02 -18.95 2.14
CA MET A 13 -16.02 -18.01 2.64
C MET A 13 -15.55 -16.59 2.34
N SER A 14 -16.39 -15.79 1.68
CA SER A 14 -16.17 -14.35 1.49
C SER A 14 -17.29 -13.57 2.17
N GLU A 15 -16.93 -12.54 2.95
CA GLU A 15 -17.86 -11.65 3.62
C GLU A 15 -17.51 -10.18 3.39
N MET A 16 -18.53 -9.36 3.13
CA MET A 16 -18.38 -7.91 3.03
C MET A 16 -18.56 -7.27 4.40
N MET A 17 -17.58 -6.48 4.82
CA MET A 17 -17.53 -5.72 6.05
C MET A 17 -17.70 -4.24 5.76
N GLN A 18 -18.51 -3.55 6.58
CA GLN A 18 -18.59 -2.09 6.61
C GLN A 18 -17.75 -1.58 7.77
N ILE A 19 -16.75 -0.74 7.48
CA ILE A 19 -15.77 -0.27 8.46
C ILE A 19 -15.84 1.24 8.57
N ASN A 20 -16.04 1.73 9.79
CA ASN A 20 -15.97 3.15 10.08
C ASN A 20 -14.52 3.64 9.94
N SER A 21 -14.31 4.62 9.06
CA SER A 21 -13.00 5.18 8.73
C SER A 21 -13.05 6.72 8.71
N ALA A 22 -11.96 7.34 8.27
CA ALA A 22 -11.86 8.78 8.06
C ALA A 22 -11.04 9.09 6.80
N SER A 23 -11.16 10.32 6.30
CA SER A 23 -10.49 10.78 5.09
C SER A 23 -9.55 11.98 5.39
N PRO A 24 -8.50 11.81 6.21
CA PRO A 24 -7.46 12.84 6.33
C PRO A 24 -6.79 13.05 4.98
N PHE A 25 -6.59 14.31 4.59
CA PHE A 25 -5.99 14.59 3.30
C PHE A 25 -4.53 14.10 3.21
N GLU A 26 -3.77 14.20 4.31
CA GLU A 26 -2.32 13.95 4.29
C GLU A 26 -1.81 13.47 5.65
N ILE A 27 -0.61 12.86 5.73
CA ILE A 27 -0.07 12.33 7.00
C ILE A 27 -0.03 13.41 8.10
N TYR A 28 0.23 14.67 7.74
CA TYR A 28 0.13 15.81 8.65
C TYR A 28 -1.18 15.83 9.45
N HIS A 29 -2.31 15.57 8.79
CA HIS A 29 -3.64 15.57 9.40
C HIS A 29 -3.84 14.38 10.32
N ILE A 30 -3.28 13.21 10.00
CA ILE A 30 -3.26 12.06 10.92
C ILE A 30 -2.49 12.45 12.20
N LEU A 31 -1.32 13.07 12.04
CA LEU A 31 -0.45 13.36 13.18
C LEU A 31 -0.96 14.49 14.09
N ASN A 32 -1.67 15.49 13.53
CA ASN A 32 -2.01 16.72 14.27
C ASN A 32 -3.51 16.93 14.50
N ASP A 33 -4.36 16.44 13.60
CA ASP A 33 -5.78 16.83 13.55
C ASP A 33 -6.70 15.63 13.23
N PHE A 34 -6.31 14.40 13.59
CA PHE A 34 -7.02 13.19 13.16
C PHE A 34 -8.50 13.19 13.58
N LYS A 35 -8.79 13.63 14.82
CA LYS A 35 -10.17 13.74 15.34
C LYS A 35 -11.05 14.72 14.56
N LYS A 36 -10.47 15.63 13.77
CA LYS A 36 -11.20 16.59 12.91
C LYS A 36 -11.32 16.10 11.47
N SER A 37 -10.73 14.95 11.13
CA SER A 37 -10.78 14.41 9.77
C SER A 37 -12.23 14.01 9.42
N PRO A 38 -12.70 14.28 8.19
CA PRO A 38 -14.02 13.85 7.75
C PRO A 38 -14.19 12.34 7.94
N THR A 39 -15.27 11.92 8.58
CA THR A 39 -15.59 10.50 8.75
C THR A 39 -16.13 9.92 7.44
N THR A 40 -15.96 8.62 7.26
CA THR A 40 -16.51 7.88 6.12
C THR A 40 -16.73 6.42 6.52
N THR A 41 -17.43 5.67 5.70
CA THR A 41 -17.55 4.22 5.83
C THR A 41 -16.93 3.60 4.59
N ILE A 42 -16.05 2.62 4.81
CA ILE A 42 -15.43 1.87 3.72
C ILE A 42 -15.91 0.43 3.72
N GLU A 43 -15.86 -0.18 2.55
CA GLU A 43 -16.08 -1.60 2.38
C GLU A 43 -14.75 -2.35 2.45
N ALA A 44 -14.77 -3.53 3.06
CA ALA A 44 -13.70 -4.50 2.94
C ALA A 44 -14.30 -5.89 2.71
N GLU A 45 -13.62 -6.73 1.94
CA GLU A 45 -14.01 -8.12 1.70
C GLU A 45 -13.04 -9.03 2.44
N LEU A 46 -13.51 -9.70 3.49
CA LEU A 46 -12.75 -10.72 4.20
C LEU A 46 -12.99 -12.07 3.53
N ILE A 47 -11.90 -12.68 3.06
CA ILE A 47 -11.90 -13.98 2.41
C ILE A 47 -11.14 -14.95 3.33
N LEU A 48 -11.83 -15.98 3.78
CA LEU A 48 -11.30 -17.01 4.67
C LEU A 48 -10.93 -18.27 3.87
N PRO A 49 -9.75 -18.87 4.13
CA PRO A 49 -9.40 -20.17 3.59
C PRO A 49 -10.23 -21.27 4.29
N THR A 50 -10.17 -22.49 3.75
CA THR A 50 -10.80 -23.65 4.38
C THR A 50 -10.05 -24.08 5.64
N GLY A 51 -10.76 -24.39 6.73
CA GLY A 51 -10.20 -24.89 7.98
C GLY A 51 -10.90 -24.32 9.21
N ASP A 52 -10.35 -24.57 10.40
CA ASP A 52 -10.96 -24.17 11.67
C ASP A 52 -10.43 -22.82 12.22
N GLY A 53 -9.32 -22.31 11.66
CA GLY A 53 -8.66 -21.10 12.15
C GLY A 53 -8.05 -21.23 13.57
N PRO A 54 -7.73 -20.11 14.24
CA PRO A 54 -7.74 -18.76 13.70
C PRO A 54 -6.72 -18.63 12.55
N PHE A 55 -7.10 -17.94 11.49
CA PHE A 55 -6.28 -17.78 10.30
C PHE A 55 -5.38 -16.55 10.42
N PRO A 56 -4.09 -16.64 10.04
CA PRO A 56 -3.33 -15.43 9.75
C PRO A 56 -4.04 -14.66 8.63
N CYS A 57 -4.00 -13.33 8.69
CA CYS A 57 -4.72 -12.49 7.74
C CYS A 57 -3.82 -11.43 7.11
N VAL A 58 -4.02 -11.13 5.84
CA VAL A 58 -3.36 -10.02 5.15
C VAL A 58 -4.39 -8.95 4.82
N VAL A 59 -4.19 -7.75 5.35
CA VAL A 59 -4.89 -6.56 4.85
C VAL A 59 -4.25 -6.16 3.52
N ALA A 60 -5.02 -6.26 2.43
CA ALA A 60 -4.51 -6.05 1.07
C ALA A 60 -5.01 -4.72 0.48
N LEU A 61 -4.10 -3.92 -0.10
CA LEU A 61 -4.42 -2.62 -0.70
C LEU A 61 -3.96 -2.50 -2.15
N HIS A 62 -4.89 -2.15 -3.03
CA HIS A 62 -4.63 -2.00 -4.46
C HIS A 62 -3.81 -0.74 -4.82
N GLY A 63 -3.30 -0.71 -6.06
CA GLY A 63 -2.63 0.47 -6.64
C GLY A 63 -3.57 1.53 -7.21
N SER A 64 -3.01 2.54 -7.89
CA SER A 64 -3.77 3.70 -8.40
C SER A 64 -4.81 3.39 -9.48
N LYS A 65 -4.84 2.17 -10.02
CA LYS A 65 -5.84 1.68 -10.99
C LYS A 65 -6.97 0.84 -10.37
N GLY A 66 -7.09 0.82 -9.03
CA GLY A 66 -8.05 -0.07 -8.37
C GLY A 66 -7.59 -1.53 -8.38
N TRP A 67 -8.48 -2.44 -8.01
CA TRP A 67 -8.23 -3.88 -8.04
C TRP A 67 -8.10 -4.40 -9.48
N MET A 68 -7.06 -5.19 -9.74
CA MET A 68 -6.73 -5.76 -11.06
C MET A 68 -6.43 -7.26 -10.93
N SER A 69 -6.36 -7.98 -12.05
CA SER A 69 -6.16 -9.44 -12.09
C SER A 69 -4.90 -9.90 -11.33
N HIS A 70 -3.75 -9.27 -11.58
CA HIS A 70 -2.49 -9.63 -10.90
C HIS A 70 -2.55 -9.56 -9.37
N HIS A 71 -3.34 -8.64 -8.80
CA HIS A 71 -3.56 -8.64 -7.36
C HIS A 71 -4.31 -9.90 -6.90
N GLN A 72 -5.27 -10.39 -7.70
CA GLN A 72 -6.04 -11.61 -7.38
C GLN A 72 -5.17 -12.85 -7.41
N ASP A 73 -4.15 -12.92 -8.28
CA ASP A 73 -3.23 -14.06 -8.32
C ASP A 73 -2.46 -14.19 -6.99
N HIS A 74 -1.99 -13.07 -6.44
CA HIS A 74 -1.37 -13.03 -5.12
C HIS A 74 -2.34 -13.41 -4.00
N ILE A 75 -3.55 -12.84 -4.02
CA ILE A 75 -4.59 -13.12 -3.02
C ILE A 75 -4.95 -14.61 -3.01
N GLN A 76 -5.20 -15.20 -4.17
CA GLN A 76 -5.51 -16.61 -4.33
C GLN A 76 -4.36 -17.47 -3.81
N SER A 77 -3.12 -17.11 -4.17
CA SER A 77 -1.92 -17.82 -3.69
C SER A 77 -1.74 -17.74 -2.16
N TRP A 78 -2.22 -16.69 -1.50
CA TRP A 78 -2.18 -16.57 -0.03
C TRP A 78 -3.30 -17.39 0.63
N ILE A 79 -4.52 -17.35 0.07
CA ILE A 79 -5.65 -18.16 0.53
C ILE A 79 -5.32 -19.66 0.44
N GLU A 80 -4.74 -20.11 -0.68
CA GLU A 80 -4.27 -21.49 -0.86
C GLU A 80 -3.18 -21.90 0.15
N ALA A 81 -2.45 -20.93 0.70
CA ALA A 81 -1.46 -21.14 1.75
C ALA A 81 -2.05 -21.12 3.17
N GLY A 82 -3.38 -21.07 3.31
CA GLY A 82 -4.05 -21.00 4.61
C GLY A 82 -4.07 -19.60 5.23
N ILE A 83 -3.85 -18.55 4.43
CA ILE A 83 -3.83 -17.15 4.90
C ILE A 83 -5.11 -16.44 4.44
N ALA A 84 -5.90 -15.96 5.38
CA ALA A 84 -7.05 -15.10 5.11
C ALA A 84 -6.60 -13.78 4.48
N VAL A 85 -7.48 -13.18 3.67
CA VAL A 85 -7.18 -11.90 3.03
C VAL A 85 -8.36 -10.96 3.20
N CYS A 86 -8.09 -9.77 3.73
CA CYS A 86 -9.07 -8.70 3.80
C CYS A 86 -8.74 -7.63 2.75
N LYS A 87 -9.49 -7.61 1.65
CA LYS A 87 -9.34 -6.63 0.56
C LYS A 87 -10.00 -5.33 0.98
N VAL A 88 -9.24 -4.24 1.01
CA VAL A 88 -9.77 -2.91 1.35
C VAL A 88 -10.22 -2.17 0.09
N TYR A 89 -11.45 -1.65 0.08
CA TYR A 89 -12.03 -0.93 -1.05
C TYR A 89 -12.04 0.60 -0.84
N SER A 90 -10.86 1.18 -0.57
CA SER A 90 -10.71 2.63 -0.31
C SER A 90 -11.28 3.53 -1.41
N PHE A 91 -11.24 3.08 -2.66
CA PHE A 91 -11.59 3.85 -3.85
C PHE A 91 -13.09 3.82 -4.14
N SER A 92 -13.68 2.64 -4.28
CA SER A 92 -15.12 2.51 -4.59
C SER A 92 -16.00 3.03 -3.45
N SER A 93 -15.59 2.92 -2.18
CA SER A 93 -16.28 3.54 -1.05
C SER A 93 -16.27 5.07 -1.08
N ARG A 94 -15.46 5.67 -1.97
CA ARG A 94 -15.40 7.11 -2.22
C ARG A 94 -15.82 7.46 -3.66
N GLU A 95 -16.49 6.54 -4.36
CA GLU A 95 -16.98 6.70 -5.74
C GLU A 95 -15.87 7.06 -6.75
N ILE A 96 -14.67 6.52 -6.54
CA ILE A 96 -13.50 6.76 -7.38
C ILE A 96 -13.02 5.44 -7.96
N ASP A 97 -12.82 5.37 -9.28
CA ASP A 97 -12.29 4.16 -9.93
C ASP A 97 -10.76 4.14 -10.03
N SER A 98 -10.14 5.31 -10.20
CA SER A 98 -8.70 5.43 -10.38
C SER A 98 -8.15 6.80 -9.97
N THR A 99 -6.94 6.79 -9.41
CA THR A 99 -6.18 8.00 -9.04
C THR A 99 -5.00 8.27 -9.98
N VAL A 100 -4.81 7.49 -11.05
CA VAL A 100 -3.65 7.64 -11.97
C VAL A 100 -3.48 9.09 -12.45
N ASN A 101 -4.60 9.74 -12.78
CA ASN A 101 -4.64 11.12 -13.28
C ASN A 101 -4.84 12.19 -12.19
N ASP A 102 -5.31 11.79 -11.00
CA ASP A 102 -5.48 12.65 -9.82
C ASP A 102 -5.15 11.88 -8.53
N GLN A 103 -3.88 11.90 -8.14
CA GLN A 103 -3.38 11.25 -6.92
C GLN A 103 -3.92 11.88 -5.62
N LEU A 104 -4.77 12.92 -5.73
CA LEU A 104 -5.32 13.66 -4.60
C LEU A 104 -6.82 13.41 -4.38
N SER A 105 -7.45 12.54 -5.18
CA SER A 105 -8.86 12.16 -4.99
C SER A 105 -9.02 11.11 -3.88
N VAL A 106 -8.12 10.13 -3.84
CA VAL A 106 -7.85 9.29 -2.65
C VAL A 106 -6.36 9.28 -2.38
N THR A 107 -5.95 9.73 -1.19
CA THR A 107 -4.53 9.83 -0.82
C THR A 107 -4.07 8.60 -0.04
N HIS A 108 -2.76 8.36 -0.04
CA HIS A 108 -2.16 7.31 0.80
C HIS A 108 -2.46 7.53 2.30
N ALA A 109 -2.68 8.77 2.76
CA ALA A 109 -3.11 9.04 4.13
C ALA A 109 -4.53 8.52 4.42
N MET A 110 -5.47 8.68 3.48
CA MET A 110 -6.81 8.08 3.60
C MET A 110 -6.71 6.55 3.64
N MET A 111 -5.93 5.96 2.74
CA MET A 111 -5.74 4.51 2.67
C MET A 111 -4.98 3.94 3.89
N LEU A 112 -4.08 4.70 4.51
CA LEU A 112 -3.45 4.33 5.78
C LEU A 112 -4.52 4.19 6.88
N VAL A 113 -5.40 5.19 7.04
CA VAL A 113 -6.49 5.09 8.02
C VAL A 113 -7.39 3.90 7.73
N ASP A 114 -7.77 3.71 6.47
CA ASP A 114 -8.58 2.57 6.04
C ASP A 114 -7.93 1.25 6.46
N ALA A 115 -6.65 1.05 6.17
CA ALA A 115 -5.91 -0.16 6.56
C ALA A 115 -5.90 -0.40 8.08
N PHE A 116 -5.62 0.63 8.88
CA PHE A 116 -5.59 0.50 10.34
C PHE A 116 -6.98 0.27 10.95
N ARG A 117 -8.04 0.84 10.34
CA ARG A 117 -9.42 0.61 10.76
C ARG A 117 -9.87 -0.81 10.42
N THR A 118 -9.50 -1.31 9.23
CA THR A 118 -9.69 -2.73 8.87
C THR A 118 -8.96 -3.64 9.85
N ARG A 119 -7.68 -3.38 10.13
CA ARG A 119 -6.93 -4.14 11.15
C ARG A 119 -7.64 -4.12 12.50
N SER A 120 -8.14 -2.97 12.93
CA SER A 120 -8.83 -2.84 14.22
C SER A 120 -10.11 -3.68 14.28
N ALA A 121 -10.85 -3.77 13.17
CA ALA A 121 -12.02 -4.65 13.08
C ALA A 121 -11.62 -6.13 13.11
N LEU A 122 -10.59 -6.51 12.34
CA LEU A 122 -10.11 -7.90 12.26
C LEU A 122 -9.56 -8.43 13.58
N VAL A 123 -8.89 -7.60 14.41
CA VAL A 123 -8.41 -8.01 15.74
C VAL A 123 -9.56 -8.41 16.67
N GLN A 124 -10.79 -7.97 16.41
CA GLN A 124 -11.97 -8.36 17.20
C GLN A 124 -12.64 -9.65 16.69
N ASP A 125 -12.21 -10.16 15.53
CA ASP A 125 -12.74 -11.36 14.94
C ASP A 125 -12.00 -12.59 15.48
N PRO A 126 -12.67 -13.50 16.24
CA PRO A 126 -12.01 -14.67 16.83
C PRO A 126 -11.49 -15.66 15.78
N ARG A 127 -11.89 -15.53 14.51
CA ARG A 127 -11.38 -16.35 13.40
C ARG A 127 -10.03 -15.86 12.88
N ILE A 128 -9.54 -14.70 13.32
CA ILE A 128 -8.33 -14.07 12.80
C ILE A 128 -7.21 -14.07 13.84
N GLY A 129 -6.02 -14.52 13.42
CA GLY A 129 -4.78 -14.52 14.19
C GLY A 129 -3.91 -13.30 13.86
N LYS A 130 -2.62 -13.53 13.58
CA LYS A 130 -1.67 -12.48 13.17
C LYS A 130 -2.13 -11.76 11.90
N ILE A 131 -1.89 -10.45 11.81
CA ILE A 131 -2.34 -9.61 10.72
C ILE A 131 -1.16 -8.92 10.03
N GLY A 132 -0.82 -9.38 8.83
CA GLY A 132 0.09 -8.69 7.92
C GLY A 132 -0.60 -7.65 7.05
N ILE A 133 0.19 -6.88 6.31
CA ILE A 133 -0.28 -5.93 5.31
C ILE A 133 0.50 -6.08 4.01
N ALA A 134 -0.20 -6.05 2.88
CA ALA A 134 0.40 -6.06 1.56
C ALA A 134 -0.26 -5.01 0.67
N GLY A 135 0.51 -4.48 -0.29
CA GLY A 135 -0.10 -3.58 -1.26
C GLY A 135 0.81 -3.21 -2.42
N TRP A 136 0.19 -2.69 -3.47
CA TRP A 136 0.85 -2.39 -4.74
C TRP A 136 0.87 -0.89 -5.02
N SER A 137 2.00 -0.33 -5.46
CA SER A 137 2.12 1.09 -5.86
C SER A 137 1.65 2.04 -4.75
N LEU A 138 0.47 2.66 -4.92
CA LEU A 138 -0.16 3.47 -3.87
C LEU A 138 -0.45 2.65 -2.60
N GLY A 139 -1.02 1.44 -2.73
CA GLY A 139 -1.18 0.50 -1.62
C GLY A 139 0.16 -0.01 -1.08
N GLY A 140 1.20 -0.11 -1.92
CA GLY A 140 2.55 -0.45 -1.47
C GLY A 140 3.14 0.66 -0.60
N THR A 141 2.86 1.91 -0.94
CA THR A 141 3.19 3.07 -0.12
C THR A 141 2.52 2.99 1.26
N VAL A 142 1.26 2.55 1.29
CA VAL A 142 0.53 2.31 2.56
C VAL A 142 1.17 1.18 3.36
N ALA A 143 1.44 0.03 2.73
CA ALA A 143 2.10 -1.10 3.39
C ALA A 143 3.46 -0.70 3.98
N LEU A 144 4.27 0.07 3.25
CA LEU A 144 5.57 0.57 3.70
C LEU A 144 5.44 1.52 4.91
N TYR A 145 4.65 2.60 4.78
CA TYR A 145 4.57 3.63 5.83
C TYR A 145 3.69 3.22 7.02
N SER A 146 2.89 2.16 6.91
CA SER A 146 2.15 1.61 8.06
C SER A 146 3.07 1.07 9.17
N ALA A 147 4.34 0.79 8.86
CA ALA A 147 5.34 0.42 9.87
C ALA A 147 5.89 1.62 10.66
N TRP A 148 5.60 2.87 10.28
CA TRP A 148 6.18 4.03 10.93
C TRP A 148 5.52 4.30 12.30
N SER A 149 6.31 4.28 13.38
CA SER A 149 5.78 4.25 14.76
C SER A 149 4.86 5.42 15.14
N PRO A 150 5.09 6.67 14.69
CA PRO A 150 4.12 7.76 14.91
C PRO A 150 2.73 7.49 14.32
N LEU A 151 2.63 6.83 13.16
CA LEU A 151 1.33 6.46 12.59
C LEU A 151 0.68 5.32 13.38
N VAL A 152 1.46 4.30 13.72
CA VAL A 152 1.00 3.18 14.57
C VAL A 152 0.38 3.74 15.86
N ARG A 153 1.12 4.55 16.63
CA ARG A 153 0.65 5.14 17.90
C ARG A 153 -0.69 5.88 17.81
N ILE A 154 -1.00 6.50 16.67
CA ILE A 154 -2.25 7.27 16.48
C ILE A 154 -3.38 6.40 15.92
N LEU A 155 -3.06 5.50 14.99
CA LEU A 155 -4.07 4.76 14.23
C LEU A 155 -4.40 3.38 14.83
N GLY A 156 -3.53 2.79 15.65
CA GLY A 156 -3.81 1.53 16.34
C GLY A 156 -2.56 0.66 16.59
N GLY A 157 -2.75 -0.67 16.62
CA GLY A 157 -1.64 -1.61 16.79
C GLY A 157 -0.81 -1.78 15.51
N PRO A 158 0.45 -2.25 15.61
CA PRO A 158 1.30 -2.53 14.45
C PRO A 158 0.79 -3.74 13.65
N PHE A 159 1.09 -3.80 12.35
CA PHE A 159 0.95 -5.03 11.58
C PHE A 159 2.08 -6.01 11.91
N ASP A 160 1.84 -7.30 11.78
CA ASP A 160 2.79 -8.36 12.13
C ASP A 160 3.82 -8.64 11.03
N ALA A 161 3.51 -8.28 9.77
CA ALA A 161 4.43 -8.34 8.63
C ALA A 161 4.01 -7.39 7.50
N HIS A 162 4.95 -6.95 6.67
CA HIS A 162 4.71 -5.96 5.61
C HIS A 162 5.24 -6.45 4.25
N VAL A 163 4.41 -6.39 3.20
CA VAL A 163 4.82 -6.71 1.81
C VAL A 163 4.48 -5.57 0.83
N PRO A 164 5.34 -4.54 0.73
CA PRO A 164 5.19 -3.49 -0.27
C PRO A 164 5.68 -3.92 -1.66
N PHE A 165 4.80 -3.90 -2.65
CA PHE A 165 5.15 -4.04 -4.06
C PHE A 165 5.32 -2.65 -4.69
N TYR A 166 6.53 -2.37 -5.19
CA TYR A 166 6.93 -1.13 -5.89
C TYR A 166 6.36 0.16 -5.24
N PRO A 167 6.63 0.41 -3.95
CA PRO A 167 6.08 1.55 -3.23
C PRO A 167 6.65 2.89 -3.68
N ALA A 168 5.85 3.95 -3.60
CA ALA A 168 6.31 5.32 -3.72
C ALA A 168 7.03 5.78 -2.43
N ALA A 169 8.25 5.29 -2.19
CA ALA A 169 9.04 5.54 -0.98
C ALA A 169 9.70 6.93 -0.92
N HIS A 170 8.93 8.00 -1.17
CA HIS A 170 9.45 9.38 -1.31
C HIS A 170 9.37 10.23 -0.03
N ILE A 171 8.75 9.73 1.03
CA ILE A 171 8.59 10.43 2.30
C ILE A 171 9.79 10.10 3.22
N ARG A 172 10.36 11.12 3.86
CA ARG A 172 11.52 11.07 4.75
C ARG A 172 11.14 11.66 6.12
N PRO A 173 10.72 10.82 7.07
CA PRO A 173 10.40 11.29 8.41
C PRO A 173 11.67 11.63 9.20
N GLU A 174 11.63 12.70 9.99
CA GLU A 174 12.72 13.04 10.91
C GLU A 174 12.76 12.09 12.13
N ILE A 175 11.60 11.59 12.55
CA ILE A 175 11.50 10.53 13.55
C ILE A 175 11.76 9.20 12.85
N LYS A 176 12.88 8.55 13.18
CA LYS A 176 13.34 7.30 12.57
C LYS A 176 12.94 6.05 13.37
N GLU A 177 11.76 6.10 13.97
CA GLU A 177 11.19 5.00 14.73
C GLU A 177 10.25 4.21 13.82
N TRP A 178 10.54 2.93 13.64
CA TRP A 178 9.75 2.01 12.83
C TRP A 178 9.42 0.77 13.65
N SER A 179 8.38 0.04 13.24
CA SER A 179 8.04 -1.26 13.82
C SER A 179 9.14 -2.27 13.52
N GLU A 180 9.44 -3.12 14.49
CA GLU A 180 10.37 -4.24 14.33
C GLU A 180 9.77 -5.39 13.52
N SER A 181 8.49 -5.28 13.13
CA SER A 181 7.81 -6.27 12.28
C SER A 181 8.56 -6.44 10.95
N PRO A 182 8.75 -7.68 10.50
CA PRO A 182 9.47 -8.00 9.27
C PRO A 182 8.81 -7.33 8.06
N MET A 183 9.64 -6.81 7.15
CA MET A 183 9.18 -6.19 5.91
C MET A 183 9.96 -6.72 4.70
N LEU A 184 9.24 -7.14 3.67
CA LEU A 184 9.78 -7.55 2.37
C LEU A 184 9.28 -6.60 1.28
N ILE A 185 10.18 -5.77 0.77
CA ILE A 185 9.91 -4.85 -0.33
C ILE A 185 10.30 -5.52 -1.65
N LEU A 186 9.38 -5.55 -2.60
CA LEU A 186 9.54 -6.17 -3.92
C LEU A 186 9.51 -5.08 -4.98
N HIS A 187 10.58 -4.91 -5.75
CA HIS A 187 10.71 -3.74 -6.63
C HIS A 187 11.48 -4.03 -7.92
N GLY A 188 11.00 -3.51 -9.06
CA GLY A 188 11.76 -3.53 -10.31
C GLY A 188 12.77 -2.38 -10.40
N ASP A 189 13.96 -2.60 -10.95
CA ASP A 189 14.99 -1.56 -11.09
C ASP A 189 14.80 -0.63 -12.31
N ALA A 190 13.96 -1.02 -13.27
CA ALA A 190 13.59 -0.22 -14.44
C ALA A 190 12.33 0.63 -14.22
N ASP A 191 11.78 0.66 -13.00
CA ASP A 191 10.62 1.47 -12.63
C ASP A 191 10.92 2.98 -12.75
N ASP A 192 10.29 3.63 -13.72
CA ASP A 192 10.38 5.08 -13.94
C ASP A 192 9.16 5.86 -13.41
N TRP A 193 8.21 5.18 -12.76
CA TRP A 193 7.07 5.76 -12.07
C TRP A 193 7.41 6.06 -10.60
N THR A 194 7.86 5.05 -9.87
CA THR A 194 8.30 5.11 -8.48
C THR A 194 9.72 4.57 -8.38
N PRO A 195 10.74 5.36 -8.73
CA PRO A 195 12.09 4.81 -8.93
C PRO A 195 12.70 4.13 -7.71
N LEU A 196 13.35 2.97 -7.93
CA LEU A 196 13.96 2.10 -6.91
C LEU A 196 14.84 2.84 -5.89
N HIS A 197 15.63 3.83 -6.32
CA HIS A 197 16.52 4.60 -5.45
C HIS A 197 15.81 5.30 -4.28
N LEU A 198 14.50 5.53 -4.38
CA LEU A 198 13.69 6.06 -3.29
C LEU A 198 13.53 5.04 -2.17
N VAL A 199 13.45 3.75 -2.48
CA VAL A 199 13.46 2.66 -1.50
C VAL A 199 14.87 2.46 -0.95
N GLU A 200 15.88 2.35 -1.82
CA GLU A 200 17.28 2.13 -1.40
C GLU A 200 17.77 3.19 -0.40
N SER A 201 17.35 4.45 -0.60
CA SER A 201 17.73 5.55 0.30
C SER A 201 16.90 5.64 1.59
N LEU A 202 15.82 4.86 1.73
CA LEU A 202 14.98 4.83 2.93
C LEU A 202 15.27 3.60 3.81
N ILE A 203 15.57 2.45 3.21
CA ILE A 203 15.79 1.17 3.93
C ILE A 203 16.80 1.25 5.07
N PRO A 204 17.92 2.00 4.99
CA PRO A 204 18.83 2.13 6.13
C PRO A 204 18.17 2.70 7.40
N GLU A 205 16.99 3.31 7.29
CA GLU A 205 16.20 3.81 8.40
C GLU A 205 15.17 2.80 8.92
N ILE A 206 14.97 1.65 8.24
CA ILE A 206 13.98 0.63 8.56
C ILE A 206 14.70 -0.72 8.78
N PRO A 207 15.16 -1.01 10.01
CA PRO A 207 16.01 -2.18 10.28
C PRO A 207 15.40 -3.53 9.90
N SER A 208 14.07 -3.66 10.00
CA SER A 208 13.32 -4.88 9.69
C SER A 208 13.01 -5.06 8.19
N ALA A 209 13.42 -4.11 7.34
CA ALA A 209 13.14 -4.14 5.91
C ALA A 209 14.23 -4.83 5.10
N THR A 210 13.79 -5.74 4.23
CA THR A 210 14.58 -6.36 3.18
C THR A 210 14.06 -5.92 1.82
N LEU A 211 14.96 -5.69 0.87
CA LEU A 211 14.62 -5.37 -0.51
C LEU A 211 15.02 -6.51 -1.43
N HIS A 212 14.06 -6.98 -2.20
CA HIS A 212 14.32 -7.81 -3.35
C HIS A 212 14.09 -7.01 -4.64
N THR A 213 15.15 -6.89 -5.44
CA THR A 213 15.15 -6.14 -6.68
C THR A 213 15.04 -7.08 -7.87
N TYR A 214 14.15 -6.79 -8.82
CA TYR A 214 13.99 -7.52 -10.08
C TYR A 214 14.68 -6.77 -11.23
N PRO A 215 15.78 -7.31 -11.79
CA PRO A 215 16.51 -6.67 -12.87
C PRO A 215 15.68 -6.52 -14.16
N GLY A 216 15.74 -5.35 -14.77
CA GLY A 216 15.01 -4.99 -15.99
C GLY A 216 13.50 -4.86 -15.81
N ALA A 217 12.97 -5.01 -14.60
CA ALA A 217 11.53 -5.01 -14.37
C ALA A 217 11.00 -3.59 -14.13
N HIS A 218 9.88 -3.25 -14.77
CA HIS A 218 9.23 -1.95 -14.64
C HIS A 218 8.18 -1.94 -13.51
N HIS A 219 7.48 -0.82 -13.36
CA HIS A 219 6.30 -0.75 -12.51
C HIS A 219 5.24 -1.77 -12.96
N SER A 220 4.54 -2.40 -12.01
CA SER A 220 3.61 -3.51 -12.29
C SER A 220 4.26 -4.75 -12.91
N PHE A 221 5.50 -5.06 -12.53
CA PHE A 221 6.24 -6.24 -12.99
C PHE A 221 5.51 -7.57 -12.73
N ASP A 222 4.66 -7.61 -11.71
CA ASP A 222 3.87 -8.78 -11.31
C ASP A 222 2.57 -8.91 -12.13
N SER A 223 2.40 -8.07 -13.16
CA SER A 223 1.27 -8.14 -14.08
C SER A 223 1.59 -8.90 -15.37
N GLU A 224 0.58 -8.99 -16.24
CA GLU A 224 0.61 -9.65 -17.55
C GLU A 224 0.68 -8.64 -18.69
N ARG A 225 0.97 -7.37 -18.36
CA ARG A 225 0.87 -6.25 -19.31
C ARG A 225 2.07 -6.19 -20.22
N GLU A 226 1.84 -5.87 -21.49
CA GLU A 226 2.90 -5.42 -22.39
C GLU A 226 3.43 -4.05 -21.96
N LEU A 227 4.67 -3.73 -22.37
CA LEU A 227 5.29 -2.43 -22.14
C LEU A 227 4.39 -1.30 -22.64
N THR A 228 3.83 -0.54 -21.70
CA THR A 228 2.84 0.50 -21.98
C THR A 228 3.29 1.83 -21.41
N TRP A 229 3.33 2.85 -22.25
CA TRP A 229 3.53 4.24 -21.83
C TRP A 229 2.22 4.87 -21.32
N LEU A 230 2.24 5.42 -20.11
CA LEU A 230 1.12 6.14 -19.49
C LEU A 230 1.41 7.65 -19.46
N PRO A 231 1.00 8.43 -20.47
CA PRO A 231 1.42 9.83 -20.64
C PRO A 231 0.96 10.78 -19.53
N HIS A 232 -0.03 10.38 -18.73
CA HIS A 232 -0.62 11.20 -17.67
C HIS A 232 -0.26 10.74 -16.26
N ALA A 233 0.46 9.62 -16.11
CA ALA A 233 0.92 9.13 -14.83
C ALA A 233 1.80 10.18 -14.15
N VAL A 234 1.41 10.62 -12.94
CA VAL A 234 2.23 11.52 -12.13
C VAL A 234 3.36 10.70 -11.52
N ARG A 235 4.58 10.89 -12.02
CA ARG A 235 5.75 10.11 -11.59
C ARG A 235 6.62 10.84 -10.59
N LEU A 236 7.37 10.06 -9.83
CA LEU A 236 8.42 10.54 -8.95
C LEU A 236 9.76 10.61 -9.71
N ARG A 237 10.67 11.40 -9.17
CA ARG A 237 12.07 11.48 -9.59
C ARG A 237 12.91 11.46 -8.30
N LYS A 238 14.00 12.22 -8.25
CA LYS A 238 14.91 12.29 -7.10
C LYS A 238 14.38 13.07 -5.89
N ARG A 239 13.27 13.82 -6.03
CA ARG A 239 12.77 14.70 -4.95
C ARG A 239 12.00 13.89 -3.92
N THR A 240 12.27 14.16 -2.65
CA THR A 240 11.58 13.58 -1.50
C THR A 240 10.75 14.64 -0.76
N ALA A 241 9.78 14.18 0.04
CA ALA A 241 9.04 15.00 0.99
C ALA A 241 9.56 14.70 2.40
N ARG A 242 9.94 15.73 3.16
CA ARG A 242 10.34 15.60 4.58
C ARG A 242 9.13 15.76 5.48
N ILE A 243 9.03 14.94 6.52
CA ILE A 243 8.13 15.15 7.66
C ILE A 243 8.99 15.54 8.87
N ASP A 244 8.77 16.72 9.44
CA ASP A 244 9.49 17.14 10.66
C ASP A 244 8.91 16.50 11.93
N LYS A 245 9.56 16.72 13.08
CA LYS A 245 9.09 16.20 14.40
C LYS A 245 7.69 16.68 14.81
N LYS A 246 7.16 17.73 14.19
CA LYS A 246 5.79 18.24 14.39
C LYS A 246 4.81 17.70 13.36
N GLY A 247 5.23 16.71 12.55
CA GLY A 247 4.41 16.11 11.51
C GLY A 247 4.23 16.98 10.26
N ARG A 248 4.90 18.13 10.16
CA ARG A 248 4.73 19.02 9.00
C ARG A 248 5.51 18.50 7.81
N MET A 249 4.80 18.38 6.71
CA MET A 249 5.33 17.92 5.44
C MET A 249 5.84 19.07 4.60
N SER A 250 7.00 18.88 3.97
CA SER A 250 7.57 19.86 3.05
C SER A 250 8.46 19.22 1.99
N GLY A 251 8.55 19.85 0.82
CA GLY A 251 9.46 19.43 -0.25
C GLY A 251 10.41 20.57 -0.60
N VAL A 252 11.64 20.22 -0.99
CA VAL A 252 12.56 21.22 -1.55
C VAL A 252 12.24 21.40 -3.02
N LEU A 253 11.97 22.64 -3.44
CA LEU A 253 11.74 23.05 -4.82
C LEU A 253 13.03 23.59 -5.46
N PHE A 254 12.94 24.49 -6.44
CA PHE A 254 14.13 25.11 -7.03
C PHE A 254 14.77 26.10 -6.03
N PHE A 255 16.09 26.30 -6.18
CA PHE A 255 16.88 27.21 -5.34
C PHE A 255 16.83 26.90 -3.83
N GLY A 256 16.56 25.66 -3.45
CA GLY A 256 16.54 25.25 -2.03
C GLY A 256 15.29 25.69 -1.26
N ILE A 257 14.33 26.34 -1.91
CA ILE A 257 13.11 26.81 -1.24
C ILE A 257 12.29 25.62 -0.75
N ARG A 258 11.97 25.62 0.54
CA ARG A 258 11.13 24.60 1.18
C ARG A 258 9.66 24.99 1.06
N TRP A 259 8.88 24.15 0.38
CA TRP A 259 7.45 24.36 0.17
C TRP A 259 6.63 23.41 1.05
N PRO A 260 5.59 23.89 1.75
CA PRO A 260 4.73 23.03 2.55
C PRO A 260 3.92 22.06 1.68
N LEU A 261 3.64 20.86 2.17
CA LEU A 261 2.92 19.80 1.43
C LEU A 261 1.71 19.27 2.19
N ASN A 262 1.25 19.98 3.22
CA ASN A 262 0.19 19.52 4.14
C ASN A 262 -1.19 19.63 3.50
N GLU A 263 -1.41 20.63 2.65
CA GLU A 263 -2.74 20.98 2.13
C GLU A 263 -2.95 20.59 0.67
N ARG A 264 -4.22 20.36 0.28
CA ARG A 264 -4.57 19.95 -1.09
C ARG A 264 -4.09 20.93 -2.14
N TRP A 265 -4.26 22.23 -1.91
CA TRP A 265 -3.81 23.26 -2.84
C TRP A 265 -2.27 23.30 -2.96
N GLN A 266 -1.55 23.03 -1.87
CA GLN A 266 -0.08 22.96 -1.88
C GLN A 266 0.42 21.80 -2.74
N ARG A 267 -0.18 20.60 -2.56
CA ARG A 267 0.12 19.41 -3.37
C ARG A 267 -0.23 19.62 -4.84
N LYS A 268 -1.42 20.18 -5.14
CA LYS A 268 -1.85 20.51 -6.51
C LYS A 268 -0.86 21.46 -7.19
N TRP A 269 -0.41 22.50 -6.49
CA TRP A 269 0.54 23.47 -7.01
C TRP A 269 1.87 22.80 -7.38
N VAL A 270 2.41 21.96 -6.49
CA VAL A 270 3.65 21.21 -6.74
C VAL A 270 3.51 20.25 -7.93
N ILE A 271 2.41 19.49 -8.02
CA ILE A 271 2.18 18.57 -9.15
C ILE A 271 2.10 19.35 -10.47
N ARG A 272 1.36 20.46 -10.49
CA ARG A 272 1.22 21.32 -11.68
C ARG A 272 2.55 21.95 -12.09
N PHE A 273 3.35 22.37 -11.12
CA PHE A 273 4.60 23.08 -11.36
C PHE A 273 5.73 22.13 -11.77
N LEU A 274 5.86 20.97 -11.12
CA LEU A 274 6.89 19.99 -11.47
C LEU A 274 6.65 19.34 -12.83
N ARG A 275 5.39 19.27 -13.31
CA ARG A 275 5.01 18.69 -14.61
C ARG A 275 5.61 17.30 -14.88
N ASN A 276 5.89 16.54 -13.81
CA ASN A 276 6.45 15.19 -13.88
C ASN A 276 5.34 14.22 -14.30
N ARG A 277 5.13 14.09 -15.61
CA ARG A 277 4.18 13.13 -16.18
C ARG A 277 4.88 12.12 -17.07
N GLY A 278 4.23 10.98 -17.26
CA GLY A 278 4.70 9.91 -18.11
C GLY A 278 5.52 8.87 -17.37
N ALA A 279 5.10 7.62 -17.41
CA ALA A 279 5.84 6.46 -16.89
C ALA A 279 5.46 5.19 -17.66
N HIS A 280 6.27 4.16 -17.55
CA HIS A 280 6.04 2.84 -18.13
C HIS A 280 5.49 1.88 -17.09
N ILE A 281 4.64 0.98 -17.56
CA ILE A 281 4.30 -0.26 -16.85
C ILE A 281 4.60 -1.43 -17.78
N GLU A 282 5.07 -2.53 -17.22
CA GLU A 282 5.32 -3.76 -17.96
C GLU A 282 5.29 -4.94 -16.99
N GLY A 283 4.66 -6.04 -17.41
CA GLY A 283 4.74 -7.32 -16.73
C GLY A 283 6.03 -8.04 -17.09
N ASN A 284 6.69 -8.64 -16.10
CA ASN A 284 7.90 -9.45 -16.30
C ASN A 284 7.60 -10.88 -15.79
N PRO A 285 7.51 -11.89 -16.67
CA PRO A 285 7.11 -13.24 -16.27
C PRO A 285 7.98 -13.87 -15.17
N VAL A 286 9.30 -13.61 -15.20
CA VAL A 286 10.24 -14.12 -14.20
C VAL A 286 10.02 -13.42 -12.86
N ALA A 287 9.96 -12.09 -12.87
CA ALA A 287 9.71 -11.29 -11.66
C ALA A 287 8.35 -11.61 -11.04
N ARG A 288 7.31 -11.79 -11.86
CA ARG A 288 5.96 -12.17 -11.41
C ARG A 288 5.93 -13.54 -10.75
N ALA A 289 6.54 -14.55 -11.37
CA ALA A 289 6.57 -15.90 -10.81
C ALA A 289 7.34 -15.94 -9.47
N ASP A 290 8.46 -15.23 -9.39
CA ASP A 290 9.23 -15.12 -8.16
C ASP A 290 8.46 -14.33 -7.09
N SER A 291 7.87 -13.19 -7.43
CA SER A 291 7.14 -12.35 -6.47
C SER A 291 5.94 -13.05 -5.86
N LEU A 292 5.19 -13.83 -6.64
CA LEU A 292 4.08 -14.66 -6.15
C LEU A 292 4.57 -15.61 -5.06
N ASN A 293 5.60 -16.40 -5.37
CA ASN A 293 6.16 -17.38 -4.43
C ASN A 293 6.82 -16.72 -3.21
N ARG A 294 7.60 -15.66 -3.43
CA ARG A 294 8.38 -14.98 -2.40
C ARG A 294 7.49 -14.26 -1.40
N ALA A 295 6.46 -13.55 -1.87
CA ALA A 295 5.49 -12.90 -1.00
C ALA A 295 4.71 -13.93 -0.18
N ARG A 296 4.26 -15.03 -0.80
CA ARG A 296 3.58 -16.13 -0.09
C ARG A 296 4.48 -16.71 1.00
N GLN A 297 5.69 -17.12 0.66
CA GLN A 297 6.61 -17.74 1.61
C GLN A 297 6.91 -16.80 2.78
N PHE A 298 7.21 -15.54 2.49
CA PHE A 298 7.44 -14.53 3.51
C PHE A 298 6.26 -14.39 4.47
N LEU A 299 5.02 -14.38 3.97
CA LEU A 299 3.84 -14.30 4.83
C LEU A 299 3.64 -15.57 5.66
N VAL A 300 3.82 -16.76 5.07
CA VAL A 300 3.78 -18.03 5.80
C VAL A 300 4.78 -18.02 6.95
N ASP A 301 6.02 -17.62 6.69
CA ASP A 301 7.09 -17.66 7.69
C ASP A 301 6.88 -16.68 8.85
N ASN A 302 6.25 -15.53 8.59
CA ASN A 302 6.19 -14.42 9.56
C ASN A 302 4.83 -14.28 10.26
N ILE A 303 3.74 -14.67 9.61
CA ILE A 303 2.40 -14.62 10.20
C ILE A 303 1.71 -15.98 10.27
N GLY A 304 2.19 -17.01 9.55
CA GLY A 304 1.54 -18.32 9.45
C GLY A 304 1.54 -19.21 10.70
N HIS A 305 2.30 -18.82 11.73
CA HIS A 305 2.46 -19.57 12.99
C HIS A 305 2.05 -18.72 14.19
#